data_AF-A0A350M5B1-F1
#
_entry.id   AF-A0A350M5B1-F1
#
_cell.length_a   1.000
_cell.length_b   1.000
_cell.length_c   1.000
_cell.angle_alpha   90.00
_cell.angle_beta   90.00
_cell.angle_gamma   90.00
#
_symmetry.space_group_name_H-M   'P 1'
#
loop_
_entity.id
_entity.type
_entity.pdbx_description
1 polymer ?
#
loop_
_entity_poly.entity_id
_entity_poly.type
_entity_poly.pdbx_seq_one_letter_code
_entity_poly.pdbx_strand_id
1 'polypeptide(L)'
;MRKIVLLLSFVFFTAGFYAQSVISDTSSFPYWIDMMQDPKANFFETQKAFEKYWVNRERDKGDGWKPFKRWEYFTEQRIDVNGNKPAPEHVLNEYQSYFLSNSKSDQLVEKD
;
A
#
# COMPACT_ATOMS: atom_id res chain seq x y z
N MET A 1 -8.37 -27.04 41.66
CA MET A 1 -7.46 -27.38 40.53
C MET A 1 -8.18 -27.44 39.18
N ARG A 2 -9.22 -28.28 38.95
CA ARG A 2 -9.99 -28.31 37.66
C ARG A 2 -10.72 -27.01 37.29
N LYS A 3 -11.11 -26.19 38.27
CA LYS A 3 -11.85 -24.93 38.04
C LYS A 3 -10.96 -23.73 37.64
N ILE A 4 -9.65 -23.80 37.92
CA ILE A 4 -8.68 -22.74 37.57
C ILE A 4 -8.21 -22.89 36.12
N VAL A 5 -8.12 -24.14 35.62
CA VAL A 5 -7.78 -24.43 34.22
C VAL A 5 -8.82 -23.87 33.25
N LEU A 6 -10.11 -23.86 33.63
CA LEU A 6 -11.20 -23.33 32.79
C LEU A 6 -11.20 -21.79 32.70
N LEU A 7 -10.67 -21.08 33.71
CA LEU A 7 -10.57 -19.62 33.71
C LEU A 7 -9.38 -19.11 32.88
N LEU A 8 -8.30 -19.90 32.79
CA LEU A 8 -7.14 -19.57 31.95
C LEU A 8 -7.38 -19.79 30.45
N SER A 9 -8.30 -20.69 30.07
CA SER A 9 -8.71 -20.89 28.68
C SER A 9 -9.60 -19.76 28.13
N PHE A 10 -10.21 -18.94 28.98
CA PHE A 10 -11.08 -17.84 28.54
C PHE A 10 -10.28 -16.60 28.10
N VAL A 11 -9.09 -16.38 28.68
CA VAL A 11 -8.24 -15.21 28.37
C VAL A 11 -7.53 -15.35 27.01
N PHE A 12 -7.32 -16.58 26.53
CA PHE A 12 -6.75 -16.82 25.19
C PHE A 12 -7.75 -16.64 24.03
N PHE A 13 -9.05 -16.50 24.31
CA PHE A 13 -10.05 -16.24 23.26
C PHE A 13 -10.23 -14.74 22.96
N THR A 14 -9.85 -13.84 23.87
CA THR A 14 -10.11 -12.40 23.72
C THR A 14 -9.00 -11.63 22.99
N ALA A 15 -7.83 -12.23 22.75
CA ALA A 15 -6.71 -11.56 22.07
C ALA A 15 -6.80 -11.55 20.54
N GLY A 16 -7.72 -12.33 19.94
CA GLY A 16 -7.86 -12.46 18.48
C GLY A 16 -8.69 -11.37 17.79
N PHE A 17 -9.28 -10.42 18.52
CA PHE A 17 -10.32 -9.52 17.99
C PHE A 17 -9.83 -8.16 17.47
N TYR A 18 -8.53 -7.87 17.44
CA TYR A 18 -8.02 -6.59 16.93
C TYR A 18 -7.78 -6.53 15.41
N ALA A 19 -8.07 -7.60 14.66
CA ALA A 19 -7.72 -7.68 13.23
C ALA A 19 -8.87 -7.36 12.24
N GLN A 20 -10.06 -6.99 12.71
CA GLN A 20 -11.16 -6.63 11.80
C GLN A 20 -11.13 -5.13 11.51
N SER A 21 -10.29 -4.71 10.56
CA SER A 21 -10.55 -3.44 9.88
C SER A 21 -11.92 -3.53 9.20
N VAL A 22 -12.73 -2.47 9.30
CA VAL A 22 -14.03 -2.40 8.60
C VAL A 22 -13.72 -2.27 7.11
N ILE A 23 -13.51 -3.39 6.44
CA ILE A 23 -13.39 -3.41 4.98
C ILE A 23 -14.81 -3.32 4.44
N SER A 24 -15.13 -2.27 3.68
CA SER A 24 -16.30 -2.28 2.82
C SER A 24 -16.28 -3.55 1.96
N ASP A 25 -17.44 -4.05 1.53
CA ASP A 25 -17.44 -5.28 0.75
C ASP A 25 -16.85 -5.07 -0.65
N THR A 26 -15.53 -5.18 -0.79
CA THR A 26 -14.81 -5.04 -2.06
C THR A 26 -14.91 -6.27 -2.96
N SER A 27 -15.71 -7.28 -2.58
CA SER A 27 -15.89 -8.47 -3.40
C SER A 27 -16.74 -8.22 -4.64
N SER A 28 -17.71 -7.29 -4.56
CA SER A 28 -18.72 -7.07 -5.60
C SER A 28 -18.32 -5.99 -6.62
N PHE A 29 -17.66 -4.92 -6.17
CA PHE A 29 -17.26 -3.78 -7.01
C PHE A 29 -15.72 -3.60 -7.04
N PRO A 30 -15.12 -3.27 -8.20
CA PRO A 30 -13.66 -3.21 -8.37
C PRO A 30 -13.04 -1.91 -7.80
N TYR A 31 -13.22 -1.64 -6.50
CA TYR A 31 -12.67 -0.45 -5.83
C TYR A 31 -11.16 -0.29 -5.97
N TRP A 32 -10.43 -1.40 -6.17
CA TRP A 32 -8.99 -1.40 -6.40
C TRP A 32 -8.59 -0.51 -7.60
N ILE A 33 -9.47 -0.30 -8.59
CA ILE A 33 -9.20 0.59 -9.74
C ILE A 33 -9.05 2.03 -9.27
N ASP A 34 -9.99 2.53 -8.46
CA ASP A 34 -9.95 3.89 -7.93
C ASP A 34 -8.78 4.05 -6.94
N MET A 35 -8.53 3.04 -6.11
CA MET A 35 -7.43 3.03 -5.15
C MET A 35 -6.03 3.01 -5.81
N MET A 36 -5.92 2.48 -7.04
CA MET A 36 -4.67 2.58 -7.81
C MET A 36 -4.37 4.03 -8.23
N GLN A 37 -5.40 4.84 -8.48
CA GLN A 37 -5.28 6.22 -8.94
C GLN A 37 -5.20 7.21 -7.78
N ASP A 38 -5.78 6.88 -6.63
CA ASP A 38 -5.73 7.73 -5.45
C ASP A 38 -4.32 7.71 -4.83
N PRO A 39 -3.58 8.85 -4.82
CA PRO A 39 -2.26 8.93 -4.20
C PRO A 39 -2.29 8.66 -2.69
N LYS A 40 -3.44 8.86 -2.03
CA LYS A 40 -3.60 8.65 -0.58
C LYS A 40 -3.98 7.22 -0.20
N ALA A 41 -4.46 6.41 -1.15
CA ALA A 41 -4.81 5.03 -0.87
C ALA A 41 -3.57 4.22 -0.47
N ASN A 42 -3.69 3.41 0.57
CA ASN A 42 -2.61 2.54 1.01
C ASN A 42 -2.44 1.34 0.06
N PHE A 43 -1.20 1.01 -0.31
CA PHE A 43 -0.90 -0.09 -1.22
C PHE A 43 -1.43 -1.45 -0.74
N PHE A 44 -1.24 -1.79 0.53
CA PHE A 44 -1.66 -3.09 1.07
C PHE A 44 -3.19 -3.22 1.08
N GLU A 45 -3.89 -2.14 1.38
CA GLU A 45 -5.36 -2.12 1.29
C GLU A 45 -5.83 -2.25 -0.16
N THR A 46 -5.14 -1.61 -1.12
CA THR A 46 -5.43 -1.79 -2.56
C THR A 46 -5.21 -3.23 -3.01
N GLN A 47 -4.13 -3.87 -2.58
CA GLN A 47 -3.83 -5.27 -2.87
C GLN A 47 -4.90 -6.20 -2.30
N LYS A 48 -5.26 -6.01 -1.04
CA LYS A 48 -6.34 -6.75 -0.37
C LYS A 48 -7.68 -6.59 -1.07
N ALA A 49 -8.01 -5.37 -1.50
CA ALA A 49 -9.24 -5.10 -2.25
C ALA A 49 -9.26 -5.84 -3.60
N PHE A 50 -8.12 -5.87 -4.30
CA PHE A 50 -7.95 -6.62 -5.55
C PHE A 50 -8.09 -8.13 -5.33
N GLU A 51 -7.38 -8.68 -4.35
CA GLU A 51 -7.43 -10.11 -4.04
C GLU A 51 -8.85 -10.55 -3.70
N LYS A 52 -9.52 -9.79 -2.82
CA LYS A 52 -10.92 -10.04 -2.44
C LYS A 52 -11.87 -9.92 -3.63
N TYR A 53 -11.67 -8.95 -4.51
CA TYR A 53 -12.46 -8.80 -5.73
C TYR A 53 -12.31 -10.03 -6.62
N TRP A 54 -11.10 -10.58 -6.77
CA TRP A 54 -10.82 -11.70 -7.68
C TRP A 54 -11.07 -13.10 -7.12
N VAL A 55 -11.48 -13.24 -5.86
CA VAL A 55 -11.83 -14.55 -5.28
C VAL A 55 -12.92 -15.21 -6.14
N ASN A 56 -12.65 -16.43 -6.59
CA ASN A 56 -13.58 -17.28 -7.36
C ASN A 56 -14.10 -16.66 -8.67
N ARG A 57 -13.38 -15.71 -9.26
CA ARG A 57 -13.72 -15.14 -10.57
C ARG A 57 -12.89 -15.75 -11.69
N GLU A 58 -13.52 -15.99 -12.83
CA GLU A 58 -12.83 -16.41 -14.05
C GLU A 58 -12.05 -15.24 -14.67
N ARG A 59 -10.92 -15.56 -15.30
CA ARG A 59 -10.00 -14.56 -15.88
C ARG A 59 -10.17 -14.48 -17.37
N ASP A 60 -10.43 -13.27 -17.87
CA ASP A 60 -10.73 -12.99 -19.27
C ASP A 60 -9.86 -11.87 -19.85
N LYS A 61 -9.84 -11.77 -21.19
CA LYS A 61 -9.11 -10.68 -21.84
C LYS A 61 -9.77 -9.34 -21.55
N GLY A 62 -9.00 -8.42 -20.96
CA GLY A 62 -9.47 -7.06 -20.65
C GLY A 62 -10.11 -6.94 -19.26
N ASP A 63 -10.02 -7.97 -18.43
CA ASP A 63 -10.58 -8.03 -17.08
C ASP A 63 -9.89 -7.10 -16.05
N GLY A 64 -8.74 -6.53 -16.38
CA GLY A 64 -7.96 -5.67 -15.48
C GLY A 64 -6.95 -6.39 -14.58
N TRP A 65 -6.91 -7.74 -14.59
CA TRP A 65 -5.95 -8.52 -13.80
C TRP A 65 -4.50 -8.18 -14.14
N LYS A 66 -4.15 -8.22 -15.43
CA LYS A 66 -2.77 -7.96 -15.90
C LYS A 66 -2.33 -6.51 -15.63
N PRO A 67 -3.14 -5.48 -15.93
CA PRO A 67 -2.85 -4.10 -15.51
C PRO A 67 -2.56 -3.97 -14.02
N PHE A 68 -3.38 -4.59 -13.16
CA PHE A 68 -3.18 -4.55 -11.72
C PHE A 68 -1.83 -5.18 -11.31
N LYS A 69 -1.51 -6.40 -11.75
CA LYS A 69 -0.24 -7.05 -11.37
C LYS A 69 0.98 -6.26 -11.85
N ARG A 70 0.89 -5.54 -12.97
CA ARG A 70 1.96 -4.64 -13.43
C ARG A 70 2.10 -3.43 -12.51
N TRP A 71 0.97 -2.83 -12.14
CA TRP A 71 0.96 -1.72 -11.18
C TRP A 71 1.49 -2.14 -9.83
N GLU A 72 1.10 -3.31 -9.34
CA GLU A 72 1.51 -3.85 -8.05
C GLU A 72 3.03 -4.01 -7.98
N TYR A 73 3.63 -4.71 -8.96
CA TYR A 73 5.08 -4.90 -9.06
C TYR A 73 5.85 -3.56 -9.06
N PHE A 74 5.35 -2.58 -9.81
CA PHE A 74 6.01 -1.28 -9.93
C PHE A 74 5.86 -0.43 -8.65
N THR A 75 4.73 -0.55 -7.97
CA THR A 75 4.40 0.27 -6.79
C THR A 75 5.05 -0.30 -5.53
N GLU A 76 5.11 -1.62 -5.40
CA GLU A 76 5.75 -2.32 -4.28
C GLU A 76 7.21 -1.87 -4.07
N GLN A 77 7.91 -1.53 -5.15
CA GLN A 77 9.30 -1.06 -5.11
C GLN A 77 9.47 0.39 -4.63
N ARG A 78 8.37 1.14 -4.46
CA ARG A 78 8.37 2.60 -4.24
C ARG A 78 7.67 3.03 -2.97
N ILE A 79 6.85 2.16 -2.41
CA ILE A 79 6.13 2.44 -1.16
C ILE A 79 7.09 2.44 0.02
N ASP A 80 6.69 3.13 1.08
CA ASP A 80 7.36 3.00 2.38
C ASP A 80 6.96 1.69 3.08
N VAL A 81 7.56 1.45 4.26
CA VAL A 81 7.27 0.27 5.10
C VAL A 81 5.80 0.17 5.54
N ASN A 82 5.05 1.27 5.49
CA ASN A 82 3.64 1.32 5.88
C ASN A 82 2.71 1.17 4.67
N GLY A 83 3.23 1.09 3.44
CA GLY A 83 2.44 0.98 2.21
C GLY A 83 1.97 2.32 1.65
N ASN A 84 2.54 3.44 2.08
CA ASN A 84 2.24 4.75 1.52
C ASN A 84 2.99 4.96 0.21
N LYS A 85 2.30 5.47 -0.81
CA LYS A 85 2.90 5.81 -2.10
C LYS A 85 3.68 7.13 -2.00
N PRO A 86 4.75 7.32 -2.80
CA PRO A 86 5.44 8.61 -2.87
C PRO A 86 4.47 9.73 -3.25
N ALA A 87 4.70 10.92 -2.70
CA ALA A 87 3.91 12.09 -3.05
C ALA A 87 4.03 12.41 -4.56
N PRO A 88 2.98 12.90 -5.22
CA PRO A 88 3.02 13.24 -6.65
C PRO A 88 4.17 14.19 -7.03
N GLU A 89 4.50 15.12 -6.14
CA GLU A 89 5.56 16.11 -6.28
C GLU A 89 6.96 15.59 -5.93
N HIS A 90 7.09 14.35 -5.42
CA HIS A 90 8.37 13.81 -4.94
C HIS A 90 9.48 13.94 -5.99
N VAL A 91 9.20 13.54 -7.24
CA VAL A 91 10.18 13.63 -8.34
C VAL A 91 10.58 15.08 -8.64
N LEU A 92 9.62 16.01 -8.60
CA LEU A 92 9.88 17.44 -8.82
C LEU A 92 10.76 18.01 -7.70
N ASN A 93 10.47 17.65 -6.46
CA ASN A 93 11.22 18.12 -5.29
C ASN A 93 12.66 17.59 -5.29
N GLU A 94 12.86 16.31 -5.64
CA GLU A 94 14.19 15.72 -5.79
C GLU A 94 14.97 16.38 -6.93
N TYR A 95 14.31 16.62 -8.07
CA TYR A 95 14.90 17.37 -9.17
C TYR A 95 15.35 18.75 -8.70
N GLN A 96 14.45 19.56 -8.13
CA GLN A 96 14.78 20.90 -7.65
C GLN A 96 15.95 20.90 -6.65
N SER A 97 15.97 19.92 -5.74
CA SER A 97 17.04 19.77 -4.74
C SER A 97 18.39 19.50 -5.40
N TYR A 98 18.44 18.63 -6.41
CA TYR A 98 19.65 18.34 -7.19
C TYR A 98 20.20 19.57 -7.93
N PHE A 99 19.33 20.37 -8.57
CA PHE A 99 19.77 21.60 -9.25
C PHE A 99 20.29 22.64 -8.26
N LEU A 100 19.64 22.79 -7.11
CA LEU A 100 20.07 23.72 -6.06
C LEU A 100 21.38 23.28 -5.40
N SER A 101 21.63 21.98 -5.21
CA SER A 101 22.91 21.50 -4.67
C SER A 101 24.06 21.71 -5.66
N ASN A 102 23.85 21.41 -6.94
CA ASN A 102 24.91 21.44 -7.94
C ASN A 102 25.25 22.86 -8.39
N SER A 103 24.25 23.74 -8.51
CA SER A 103 24.52 25.17 -8.74
C SER A 103 25.35 25.79 -7.60
N LYS A 104 25.13 25.36 -6.35
CA LYS A 104 25.95 25.81 -5.21
C LYS A 104 27.37 25.26 -5.24
N SER A 105 27.59 24.01 -5.65
CA SER A 105 28.95 23.46 -5.79
C SER A 105 29.75 24.20 -6.85
N ASP A 106 29.13 24.55 -7.98
CA ASP A 106 29.80 25.26 -9.07
C ASP A 106 30.25 26.67 -8.63
N GLN A 107 29.46 27.37 -7.80
CA GLN A 107 29.83 28.68 -7.25
C GLN A 107 30.97 28.65 -6.23
N LEU A 108 31.24 27.50 -5.60
CA LEU A 108 32.35 27.34 -4.66
C LEU A 108 33.67 27.06 -5.39
N VAL A 109 33.62 26.41 -6.56
CA VAL A 109 34.81 26.10 -7.39
C VAL A 109 35.36 27.33 -8.10
N GLU A 110 34.53 28.30 -8.48
CA GLU A 110 35.00 29.56 -9.11
C GLU A 110 35.61 30.58 -8.13
N LYS A 111 35.55 30.32 -6.82
CA LYS A 111 36.02 31.25 -5.78
C LYS A 111 37.42 30.95 -5.24
N ASP A 112 38.05 29.89 -5.71
CA ASP A 112 39.43 29.48 -5.40
C ASP A 112 40.37 29.74 -6.60
#